data_AF-A0A935WCT5-F1
#
_entry.id   AF-A0A935WCT5-F1
#
_cell.length_a   1.000
_cell.length_b   1.000
_cell.length_c   1.000
_cell.angle_alpha   90.00
_cell.angle_beta   90.00
_cell.angle_gamma   90.00
#
_symmetry.space_group_name_H-M   'P 1'
#
loop_
_entity.id
_entity.type
_entity.pdbx_description
1 polymer ?
#
loop_
_entity_poly.entity_id
_entity_poly.type
_entity_poly.pdbx_seq_one_letter_code
_entity_poly.pdbx_strand_id
1 'polypeptide(L)'
;MTATVAPLPPLRRIAEATLVVALLDGAAAVTLYAWILHVTTPARIFQGIASALVGPAAFEGGLPMVLLGVLMHTGVALGWATIYAIAWSRWPALRALTRTTRGAVLAGIAYGPGVWLCMRFLILPLTHAYLQPVGSWRFLAMIGIHMAAVGTPIALLLRQAGPLPGTRTAEPSHARA
;
A
#
# COMPACT_ATOMS: atom_id res chain seq x y z
N MET A 1 23.72 -17.83 -11.36
CA MET A 1 22.86 -16.89 -12.11
C MET A 1 22.69 -15.63 -11.27
N THR A 2 23.35 -14.54 -11.60
CA THR A 2 23.18 -13.26 -10.90
C THR A 2 21.80 -12.70 -11.25
N ALA A 3 20.89 -12.63 -10.27
CA ALA A 3 19.58 -12.01 -10.49
C ALA A 3 19.81 -10.53 -10.84
N THR A 4 19.50 -10.14 -12.08
CA THR A 4 19.64 -8.75 -12.52
C THR A 4 18.67 -7.87 -11.73
N VAL A 5 19.22 -6.99 -10.89
CA VAL A 5 18.48 -5.94 -10.18
C VAL A 5 18.04 -4.91 -11.22
N ALA A 6 16.73 -4.68 -11.33
CA ALA A 6 16.18 -3.65 -12.21
C ALA A 6 16.25 -2.27 -11.53
N PRO A 7 16.29 -1.15 -12.28
CA PRO A 7 16.15 0.16 -11.67
C PRO A 7 14.81 0.30 -10.94
N LEU A 8 14.77 1.09 -9.87
CA LEU A 8 13.53 1.39 -9.15
C LEU A 8 12.53 2.11 -10.07
N PRO A 9 11.21 1.96 -9.85
CA PRO A 9 10.21 2.81 -10.47
C PRO A 9 10.53 4.31 -10.26
N PRO A 10 10.20 5.18 -11.23
CA PRO A 10 10.39 6.62 -11.08
C PRO A 10 9.75 7.16 -9.80
N LEU A 11 10.43 8.11 -9.14
CA LEU A 11 9.96 8.70 -7.88
C LEU A 11 8.52 9.23 -7.96
N ARG A 12 8.15 9.84 -9.10
CA ARG A 12 6.78 10.29 -9.39
C ARG A 12 5.74 9.19 -9.17
N ARG A 13 6.02 7.95 -9.60
CA ARG A 13 5.08 6.81 -9.46
C ARG A 13 5.01 6.31 -8.02
N ILE A 14 6.12 6.36 -7.29
CA ILE A 14 6.15 6.04 -5.86
C ILE A 14 5.33 7.08 -5.08
N ALA A 15 5.47 8.37 -5.40
CA ALA A 15 4.66 9.43 -4.82
C ALA A 15 3.17 9.28 -5.16
N GLU A 16 2.82 8.99 -6.42
CA GLU A 16 1.43 8.70 -6.83
C GLU A 16 0.85 7.50 -6.06
N ALA A 17 1.59 6.39 -5.98
CA ALA A 17 1.17 5.22 -5.21
C ALA A 17 0.98 5.56 -3.73
N THR A 18 1.90 6.31 -3.14
CA THR A 18 1.82 6.76 -1.74
C THR A 18 0.55 7.55 -1.48
N LEU A 19 0.27 8.58 -2.30
CA LEU A 19 -0.88 9.46 -2.11
C LEU A 19 -2.20 8.72 -2.34
N VAL A 20 -2.28 7.87 -3.36
CA VAL A 20 -3.47 7.07 -3.64
C VAL A 20 -3.75 6.10 -2.49
N VAL A 21 -2.73 5.42 -1.98
CA VAL A 21 -2.88 4.47 -0.87
C VAL A 21 -3.26 5.18 0.42
N ALA A 22 -2.58 6.27 0.77
CA ALA A 22 -2.90 7.05 1.97
C ALA A 22 -4.35 7.57 1.93
N LEU A 23 -4.83 7.97 0.76
CA LEU A 23 -6.22 8.38 0.58
C LEU A 23 -7.20 7.21 0.71
N LEU A 24 -6.97 6.12 -0.03
CA LEU A 24 -7.89 4.99 -0.07
C LEU A 24 -7.96 4.25 1.27
N ASP A 25 -6.82 3.99 1.91
CA ASP A 25 -6.77 3.31 3.21
C ASP A 25 -7.34 4.20 4.32
N GLY A 26 -6.97 5.48 4.35
CA GLY A 26 -7.54 6.46 5.26
C GLY A 26 -9.05 6.60 5.11
N ALA A 27 -9.55 6.70 3.88
CA ALA A 27 -10.99 6.78 3.60
C ALA A 27 -11.73 5.49 3.99
N ALA A 28 -11.14 4.32 3.73
CA ALA A 28 -11.70 3.03 4.13
C ALA A 28 -11.78 2.91 5.66
N ALA A 29 -10.73 3.31 6.38
CA ALA A 29 -10.70 3.33 7.83
C ALA A 29 -11.76 4.28 8.42
N VAL A 30 -11.85 5.51 7.89
CA VAL A 30 -12.89 6.48 8.29
C VAL A 30 -14.29 5.94 8.04
N THR A 31 -14.53 5.41 6.85
CA THR A 31 -15.84 4.85 6.47
C THR A 31 -16.23 3.71 7.39
N LEU A 32 -15.35 2.73 7.59
CA LEU A 32 -15.64 1.58 8.43
C LEU A 32 -15.84 1.99 9.90
N TYR A 33 -14.87 2.67 10.50
CA TYR A 33 -14.87 2.86 11.95
C TYR A 33 -15.73 4.05 12.43
N ALA A 34 -15.82 5.13 11.65
CA ALA A 34 -16.58 6.31 12.05
C ALA A 34 -18.03 6.29 11.52
N TRP A 35 -18.24 5.86 10.27
CA TRP A 35 -19.55 5.97 9.63
C TRP A 35 -20.37 4.70 9.62
N ILE A 36 -19.76 3.52 9.53
CA ILE A 36 -20.49 2.24 9.58
C ILE A 36 -20.61 1.73 11.02
N LEU A 37 -19.50 1.74 11.77
CA LEU A 37 -19.47 1.17 13.12
C LEU A 37 -19.79 2.18 14.23
N HIS A 38 -19.68 3.48 13.96
CA HIS A 38 -19.91 4.56 14.94
C HIS A 38 -19.11 4.40 16.25
N VAL A 39 -17.92 3.79 16.20
CA VAL A 39 -17.09 3.54 17.40
C VAL A 39 -16.06 4.64 17.65
N THR A 40 -15.89 5.57 16.70
CA THR A 40 -14.93 6.68 16.77
C THR A 40 -15.32 7.79 15.80
N THR A 41 -14.52 8.85 15.71
CA THR A 41 -14.69 9.95 14.74
C THR A 41 -13.50 9.99 13.77
N PRO A 42 -13.63 10.62 12.59
CA PRO A 42 -12.52 10.76 11.65
C PRO A 42 -11.30 11.43 12.29
N ALA A 43 -11.52 12.48 13.09
CA ALA A 43 -10.45 13.16 13.82
C ALA A 43 -9.74 12.23 14.81
N ARG A 44 -10.50 11.43 15.58
CA ARG A 44 -9.94 10.50 16.57
C ARG A 44 -9.13 9.37 15.94
N ILE A 45 -9.45 8.94 14.72
CA ILE A 45 -8.64 7.98 13.96
C ILE A 45 -7.24 8.52 13.73
N PHE A 46 -7.11 9.73 13.16
CA PHE A 46 -5.80 10.30 12.87
C PHE A 46 -5.06 10.75 14.15
N GLN A 47 -5.76 11.24 15.17
CA GLN A 47 -5.15 11.49 16.49
C GLN A 47 -4.59 10.20 17.12
N GLY A 48 -5.27 9.06 16.94
CA GLY A 48 -4.76 7.75 17.36
C GLY A 48 -3.51 7.31 16.60
N ILE A 49 -3.33 7.73 15.35
CA ILE A 49 -2.07 7.54 14.62
C ILE A 49 -0.99 8.46 15.20
N ALA A 50 -1.32 9.73 15.46
CA ALA A 50 -0.38 10.69 16.07
C ALA A 50 0.07 10.26 17.47
N SER A 51 -0.79 9.58 18.25
CA SER A 51 -0.43 9.10 19.60
C SER A 51 0.72 8.09 19.60
N ALA A 52 1.02 7.46 18.46
CA ALA A 52 2.21 6.62 18.32
C ALA A 52 3.52 7.38 18.57
N LEU A 53 3.54 8.70 18.31
CA LEU A 53 4.71 9.55 18.49
C LEU A 53 4.62 10.41 19.76
N VAL A 54 3.45 10.99 20.04
CA VAL A 54 3.28 11.98 21.12
C VAL A 54 2.48 11.46 22.32
N GLY A 55 2.13 10.17 22.32
CA GLY A 55 1.35 9.54 23.38
C GLY A 55 -0.10 10.06 23.48
N PRO A 56 -0.77 9.84 24.63
CA PRO A 56 -2.18 10.19 24.82
C PRO A 56 -2.52 11.67 24.61
N ALA A 57 -1.55 12.58 24.74
CA ALA A 57 -1.75 14.01 24.51
C ALA A 57 -2.23 14.33 23.08
N ALA A 58 -2.02 13.43 22.11
CA ALA A 58 -2.54 13.56 20.75
C ALA A 58 -4.07 13.79 20.70
N PHE A 59 -4.80 13.24 21.67
CA PHE A 59 -6.25 13.30 21.73
C PHE A 59 -6.81 14.65 22.20
N GLU A 60 -5.98 15.49 22.80
CA GLU A 60 -6.33 16.82 23.30
C GLU A 60 -5.81 17.93 22.38
N GLY A 61 -4.81 17.64 21.55
CA GLY A 61 -4.15 18.63 20.68
C GLY A 61 -4.91 19.05 19.41
N GLY A 62 -6.20 18.73 19.27
CA GLY A 62 -7.07 19.24 18.21
C GLY A 62 -6.60 18.98 16.77
N LEU A 63 -6.79 19.96 15.89
CA LEU A 63 -6.45 19.90 14.46
C LEU A 63 -4.96 19.62 14.19
N PRO A 64 -3.98 20.24 14.89
CA PRO A 64 -2.57 19.91 14.71
C PRO A 64 -2.27 18.40 14.83
N MET A 65 -2.90 17.71 15.77
CA MET A 65 -2.70 16.27 15.96
C MET A 65 -3.39 15.43 14.88
N VAL A 66 -4.50 15.90 14.33
CA VAL A 66 -5.11 15.29 13.13
C VAL A 66 -4.16 15.37 11.95
N LEU A 67 -3.58 16.55 11.69
CA LEU A 67 -2.64 16.76 10.58
C LEU A 67 -1.36 15.93 10.75
N LEU A 68 -0.82 15.85 11.98
CA LEU A 68 0.31 14.98 12.29
C LEU A 68 -0.04 13.51 11.99
N GLY A 69 -1.23 13.06 12.39
CA GLY A 69 -1.72 11.72 12.08
C GLY A 69 -1.83 11.43 10.58
N VAL A 70 -2.35 12.37 9.79
CA VAL A 70 -2.41 12.28 8.32
C VAL A 70 -1.01 12.20 7.72
N LEU A 71 -0.07 13.03 8.20
CA LEU A 71 1.32 13.00 7.75
C LEU A 71 1.99 11.66 8.07
N MET A 72 1.84 11.16 9.29
CA MET A 72 2.38 9.86 9.72
C MET A 72 1.76 8.71 8.92
N HIS A 73 0.44 8.73 8.69
CA HIS A 73 -0.25 7.76 7.85
C HIS A 73 0.30 7.74 6.42
N THR A 74 0.50 8.93 5.84
CA THR A 74 1.11 9.08 4.51
C THR A 74 2.55 8.56 4.50
N GLY A 75 3.32 8.77 5.57
CA GLY A 75 4.66 8.21 5.74
C GLY A 75 4.66 6.67 5.78
N VAL A 76 3.68 6.05 6.44
CA VAL A 76 3.51 4.59 6.44
C VAL A 76 3.16 4.09 5.02
N ALA A 77 2.26 4.77 4.31
CA ALA A 77 1.94 4.46 2.92
C ALA A 77 3.18 4.55 2.01
N LEU A 78 4.04 5.56 2.20
CA LEU A 78 5.30 5.72 1.50
C LEU A 78 6.25 4.55 1.78
N GLY A 79 6.34 4.12 3.04
CA GLY A 79 7.15 2.96 3.44
C GLY A 79 6.73 1.70 2.69
N TRP A 80 5.44 1.38 2.67
CA TRP A 80 4.93 0.21 1.97
C TRP A 80 5.07 0.30 0.45
N ALA A 81 4.82 1.46 -0.15
CA ALA A 81 5.08 1.68 -1.58
C ALA A 81 6.56 1.48 -1.93
N THR A 82 7.47 1.95 -1.07
CA THR A 82 8.92 1.81 -1.25
C THR A 82 9.38 0.36 -1.11
N ILE A 83 8.87 -0.37 -0.11
CA ILE A 83 9.17 -1.80 0.08
C ILE A 83 8.74 -2.59 -1.16
N TYR A 84 7.53 -2.33 -1.68
CA TYR A 84 7.07 -2.96 -2.91
C TYR A 84 7.96 -2.60 -4.11
N ALA A 85 8.35 -1.32 -4.26
CA ALA A 85 9.24 -0.87 -5.33
C ALA A 85 10.59 -1.62 -5.31
N ILE A 86 11.16 -1.80 -4.11
CA ILE A 86 12.40 -2.55 -3.91
C ILE A 86 12.21 -4.04 -4.25
N ALA A 87 11.12 -4.65 -3.77
CA ALA A 87 10.80 -6.04 -4.09
C ALA A 87 10.63 -6.24 -5.61
N TRP A 88 9.92 -5.34 -6.27
CA TRP A 88 9.74 -5.32 -7.73
C TRP A 88 11.09 -5.20 -8.45
N SER A 89 11.98 -4.32 -8.01
CA SER A 89 13.33 -4.16 -8.56
C SER A 89 14.20 -5.41 -8.40
N ARG A 90 14.07 -6.13 -7.28
CA ARG A 90 14.92 -7.29 -6.95
C ARG A 90 14.39 -8.63 -7.42
N TRP A 91 13.08 -8.78 -7.63
CA TRP A 91 12.46 -10.09 -7.92
C TRP A 91 11.95 -10.16 -9.37
N PRO A 92 12.67 -10.86 -10.28
CA PRO A 92 12.26 -10.99 -11.67
C PRO A 92 10.86 -11.60 -11.85
N ALA A 93 10.48 -12.55 -10.98
CA ALA A 93 9.16 -13.17 -11.01
C ALA A 93 8.03 -12.17 -10.74
N LEU A 94 8.21 -11.26 -9.77
CA LEU A 94 7.24 -10.20 -9.47
C LEU A 94 7.11 -9.24 -10.66
N ARG A 95 8.22 -8.89 -11.32
CA ARG A 95 8.19 -8.08 -12.54
C ARG A 95 7.44 -8.77 -13.68
N ALA A 96 7.76 -10.04 -13.92
CA ALA A 96 7.11 -10.82 -14.97
C ALA A 96 5.60 -10.94 -14.73
N LEU A 97 5.19 -11.22 -13.49
CA LEU A 97 3.78 -11.30 -13.09
C LEU A 97 3.06 -9.96 -13.31
N THR A 98 3.66 -8.86 -12.88
CA THR A 98 3.03 -7.53 -12.88
C THR A 98 2.98 -6.85 -14.25
N ARG A 99 3.55 -7.46 -15.31
CA ARG A 99 3.45 -6.93 -16.69
C ARG A 99 2.01 -6.75 -17.18
N THR A 100 1.12 -7.63 -16.74
CA THR A 100 -0.32 -7.57 -17.07
C THR A 100 -1.10 -6.93 -15.93
N THR A 101 -2.22 -6.27 -16.24
CA THR A 101 -3.13 -5.75 -15.21
C THR A 101 -3.61 -6.85 -14.28
N ARG A 102 -3.98 -8.03 -14.81
CA ARG A 102 -4.41 -9.18 -14.01
C ARG A 102 -3.33 -9.62 -13.03
N GLY A 103 -2.09 -9.78 -13.50
CA GLY A 103 -0.99 -10.20 -12.63
C GLY A 103 -0.62 -9.14 -11.59
N ALA A 104 -0.72 -7.84 -11.93
CA ALA A 104 -0.57 -6.77 -10.95
C ALA A 104 -1.66 -6.79 -9.87
N VAL A 105 -2.92 -7.03 -10.24
CA VAL A 105 -4.02 -7.20 -9.27
C VAL A 105 -3.76 -8.39 -8.36
N LEU A 106 -3.37 -9.55 -8.91
CA LEU A 106 -3.03 -10.74 -8.11
C LEU A 106 -1.86 -10.49 -7.15
N ALA A 107 -0.80 -9.84 -7.62
CA ALA A 107 0.32 -9.45 -6.78
C ALA A 107 -0.12 -8.51 -5.65
N GLY A 108 -1.01 -7.56 -5.94
CA GLY A 108 -1.57 -6.64 -4.95
C GLY A 108 -2.46 -7.34 -3.92
N ILE A 109 -3.34 -8.24 -4.35
CA ILE A 109 -4.18 -9.06 -3.46
C ILE A 109 -3.32 -9.92 -2.53
N ALA A 110 -2.18 -10.43 -2.99
CA ALA A 110 -1.24 -11.15 -2.13
C ALA A 110 -0.44 -10.22 -1.21
N TYR A 111 -0.05 -9.03 -1.68
CA TYR A 111 0.76 -8.08 -0.93
C TYR A 111 0.00 -7.41 0.21
N GLY A 112 -1.25 -7.01 -0.02
CA GLY A 112 -2.10 -6.32 0.96
C GLY A 112 -2.20 -7.02 2.33
N PRO A 113 -2.53 -8.32 2.39
CA PRO A 113 -2.53 -9.09 3.63
C PRO A 113 -1.17 -9.11 4.32
N GLY A 114 -0.07 -9.21 3.57
CA GLY A 114 1.29 -9.11 4.12
C GLY A 114 1.53 -7.77 4.82
N VAL A 115 1.17 -6.67 4.16
CA VAL A 115 1.21 -5.31 4.75
C VAL A 115 0.39 -5.26 6.03
N TRP A 116 -0.85 -5.75 5.98
CA TRP A 116 -1.75 -5.72 7.12
C TRP A 116 -1.23 -6.53 8.30
N LEU A 117 -0.73 -7.74 8.06
CA LEU A 117 -0.13 -8.59 9.09
C LEU A 117 1.10 -7.91 9.71
N CYS A 118 1.93 -7.24 8.92
CA CYS A 118 3.06 -6.50 9.46
C CYS A 118 2.63 -5.28 10.29
N MET A 119 1.64 -4.52 9.83
CA MET A 119 1.07 -3.43 10.63
C MET A 119 0.53 -3.97 11.95
N ARG A 120 -0.25 -5.06 11.89
CA ARG A 120 -0.90 -5.72 13.01
C ARG A 120 0.06 -6.27 14.06
N PHE A 121 1.11 -6.96 13.64
CA PHE A 121 1.97 -7.74 14.53
C PHE A 121 3.34 -7.13 14.80
N LEU A 122 3.76 -6.13 14.02
CA LEU A 122 5.03 -5.42 14.25
C LEU A 122 4.78 -3.96 14.59
N ILE A 123 4.11 -3.21 13.72
CA ILE A 123 4.05 -1.74 13.86
C ILE A 123 3.11 -1.31 15.00
N LEU A 124 1.89 -1.83 15.07
CA LEU A 124 0.91 -1.45 16.08
C LEU A 124 1.36 -1.82 17.51
N PRO A 125 1.94 -3.01 17.77
CA PRO A 125 2.52 -3.33 19.08
C PRO A 125 3.66 -2.39 19.48
N LEU A 126 4.54 -2.02 18.54
CA LEU A 126 5.65 -1.09 18.81
C LEU A 126 5.19 0.35 19.06
N THR A 127 3.99 0.71 18.60
CA THR A 127 3.42 2.06 18.73
C THR A 127 2.37 2.17 19.82
N HIS A 128 2.12 1.08 20.57
CA HIS A 128 1.07 0.97 21.60
C HIS A 128 -0.33 1.38 21.09
N ALA A 129 -0.56 1.26 19.78
CA ALA A 129 -1.85 1.55 19.17
C ALA A 129 -2.85 0.42 19.47
N TYR A 130 -4.14 0.77 19.55
CA TYR A 130 -5.19 -0.20 19.90
C TYR A 130 -5.26 -1.39 18.93
N LEU A 131 -5.19 -2.60 19.47
CA LEU A 131 -5.31 -3.85 18.70
C LEU A 131 -6.75 -4.37 18.80
N GLN A 132 -7.43 -4.51 17.66
CA GLN A 132 -8.70 -5.27 17.56
C GLN A 132 -8.52 -6.73 18.03
N PRO A 133 -9.53 -7.45 18.54
CA PRO A 133 -9.37 -8.88 18.84
C PRO A 133 -9.18 -9.74 17.57
N VAL A 134 -8.29 -10.75 17.66
CA VAL A 134 -8.14 -11.78 16.61
C VAL A 134 -9.42 -12.63 16.56
N GLY A 135 -9.98 -12.85 15.37
CA GLY A 135 -11.20 -13.69 15.18
C GLY A 135 -12.52 -12.92 15.02
N SER A 136 -12.52 -11.58 15.11
CA SER A 136 -13.71 -10.79 14.75
C SER A 136 -13.87 -10.70 13.23
N TRP A 137 -15.10 -10.53 12.71
CA TRP A 137 -15.32 -10.27 11.27
C TRP A 137 -14.56 -9.03 10.77
N ARG A 138 -14.29 -8.07 11.66
CA ARG A 138 -13.47 -6.88 11.39
C ARG A 138 -12.04 -7.23 11.01
N PHE A 139 -11.51 -8.34 11.53
CA PHE A 139 -10.20 -8.88 11.16
C PHE A 139 -10.18 -9.19 9.65
N LEU A 140 -11.18 -9.94 9.17
CA LEU A 140 -11.31 -10.28 7.75
C LEU A 140 -11.61 -9.06 6.88
N ALA A 141 -12.45 -8.14 7.37
CA ALA A 141 -12.75 -6.89 6.67
C ALA A 141 -11.48 -6.05 6.45
N MET A 142 -10.60 -5.95 7.46
CA MET A 142 -9.35 -5.19 7.33
C MET A 142 -8.38 -5.84 6.35
N ILE A 143 -8.30 -7.18 6.30
CA ILE A 143 -7.54 -7.88 5.26
C ILE A 143 -8.09 -7.51 3.87
N GLY A 144 -9.40 -7.57 3.67
CA GLY A 144 -10.03 -7.21 2.40
C GLY A 144 -9.78 -5.74 2.01
N ILE A 145 -9.87 -4.82 2.96
CA ILE A 145 -9.52 -3.41 2.75
C ILE A 145 -8.06 -3.30 2.32
N HIS A 146 -7.12 -3.99 2.97
CA HIS A 146 -5.70 -3.90 2.61
C HIS A 146 -5.40 -4.55 1.26
N MET A 147 -6.13 -5.59 0.86
CA MET A 147 -6.06 -6.11 -0.52
C MET A 147 -6.44 -5.01 -1.52
N ALA A 148 -7.60 -4.36 -1.32
CA ALA A 148 -8.19 -3.43 -2.29
C ALA A 148 -7.61 -2.00 -2.27
N ALA A 149 -7.38 -1.44 -1.08
CA ALA A 149 -7.00 -0.04 -0.85
C ALA A 149 -5.48 0.17 -0.69
N VAL A 150 -4.72 -0.90 -0.44
CA VAL A 150 -3.27 -0.83 -0.24
C VAL A 150 -2.53 -1.64 -1.29
N GLY A 151 -2.68 -2.97 -1.29
CA GLY A 151 -1.87 -3.85 -2.13
C GLY A 151 -2.10 -3.66 -3.63
N THR A 152 -3.37 -3.72 -4.07
CA THR A 152 -3.74 -3.54 -5.47
C THR A 152 -3.32 -2.18 -6.06
N PRO A 153 -3.59 -1.02 -5.45
CA PRO A 153 -3.17 0.27 -6.01
C PRO A 153 -1.64 0.39 -6.07
N ILE A 154 -0.90 -0.07 -5.06
CA ILE A 154 0.59 -0.08 -5.11
C ILE A 154 1.07 -0.91 -6.32
N ALA A 155 0.59 -2.14 -6.44
CA ALA A 155 1.02 -3.04 -7.50
C ALA A 155 0.68 -2.49 -8.90
N LEU A 156 -0.51 -1.90 -9.06
CA LEU A 156 -0.94 -1.30 -10.32
C LEU A 156 -0.14 -0.06 -10.67
N LEU A 157 0.11 0.83 -9.70
CA LEU A 157 0.80 2.10 -9.92
C LEU A 157 2.31 1.95 -10.04
N LEU A 158 2.90 0.84 -9.59
CA LEU A 158 4.34 0.58 -9.70
C LEU A 158 4.72 -0.43 -10.79
N ARG A 159 3.76 -1.08 -11.46
CA ARG A 159 4.04 -2.05 -12.54
C ARG A 159 4.70 -1.41 -13.75
N GLN A 160 5.50 -2.14 -14.52
CA GLN A 160 5.89 -1.71 -15.86
C GLN A 160 5.08 -2.47 -16.90
N ALA A 161 4.20 -1.76 -17.61
CA ALA A 161 3.43 -2.33 -18.70
C ALA A 161 4.33 -2.52 -19.93
N GLY A 162 4.23 -3.67 -20.60
CA GLY A 162 4.93 -3.91 -21.85
C GLY A 162 4.81 -5.35 -22.33
N PRO A 163 5.00 -5.62 -23.65
CA PRO A 163 4.99 -6.97 -24.20
C PRO A 163 6.08 -7.86 -23.60
N LEU A 164 5.88 -9.18 -23.66
CA LEU A 164 6.93 -10.13 -23.28
C LEU A 164 8.15 -9.95 -24.19
N PRO A 165 9.39 -9.98 -23.67
CA PRO A 165 10.59 -10.05 -24.50
C PRO A 165 10.49 -11.29 -25.39
N GLY A 166 10.17 -11.10 -26.67
CA GLY A 166 9.96 -12.18 -27.64
C GLY A 166 8.80 -11.97 -28.61
N THR A 167 7.84 -11.08 -28.31
CA THR A 167 6.68 -10.81 -29.20
C THR A 167 6.85 -9.57 -30.08
N ARG A 168 8.08 -9.14 -30.36
CA ARG A 168 8.31 -8.24 -31.50
C ARG A 168 8.09 -9.08 -32.75
N THR A 169 6.89 -8.99 -33.31
CA THR A 169 6.57 -9.54 -34.64
C THR A 169 7.65 -9.07 -35.59
N ALA A 170 8.35 -10.02 -36.21
CA ALA A 170 9.32 -9.74 -37.25
C ALA A 170 8.67 -8.80 -38.27
N GLU A 171 9.19 -7.58 -38.35
CA GLU A 171 8.82 -6.66 -39.40
C GLU A 171 9.27 -7.29 -40.72
N PRO A 172 8.38 -7.51 -41.71
CA PRO A 172 8.79 -8.07 -42.97
C PRO A 172 9.76 -7.09 -43.61
N SER A 173 11.03 -7.51 -43.74
CA SER A 173 12.00 -6.77 -44.55
C SER A 173 11.49 -6.78 -45.98
N HIS A 174 10.83 -5.70 -46.39
CA HIS A 174 10.58 -5.47 -47.80
C HIS A 174 11.94 -5.28 -48.47
N ALA A 175 12.47 -6.39 -48.99
CA ALA A 175 13.51 -6.42 -49.97
C ALA A 175 13.08 -5.51 -51.13
N ARG A 176 13.72 -4.34 -51.23
CA ARG A 176 13.69 -3.55 -52.45
C ARG A 176 14.75 -4.15 -53.36
N ALA A 177 14.27 -4.78 -54.43
CA ALA A 177 15.02 -5.13 -55.62
C ALA A 177 15.52 -3.86 -56.33
#